data_AF-A0A538L329-F1
#
_entry.id   AF-A0A538L329-F1
#
_cell.length_a   1.000
_cell.length_b   1.000
_cell.length_c   1.000
_cell.angle_alpha   90.00
_cell.angle_beta   90.00
_cell.angle_gamma   90.00
#
_symmetry.space_group_name_H-M   'P 1'
#
loop_
_entity.id
_entity.type
_entity.pdbx_description
1 polymer ?
#
loop_
_entity_poly.entity_id
_entity_poly.type
_entity_poly.pdbx_seq_one_letter_code
_entity_poly.pdbx_strand_id
1 'polypeptide(L)'
;MGAEAMLRLFTEQEGNPRAFTALTRFLDLLDEAPHIAERPALDPLALSFQLKLLWVSGYLPHLTSCAECGAADTPLVGYSPRAGGAVCSPCAAQSEALALSPAGIGAIETLLASPLADAGAAGLTERSARDALRLVQASYEYHGGFRLRTLSA
;
A
#
# COMPACT_ATOMS: atom_id res chain seq x y z
N MET A 1 -7.51 -0.85 11.51
CA MET A 1 -6.76 -1.10 10.26
C MET A 1 -5.33 -1.50 10.55
N GLY A 2 -4.47 -0.60 11.04
CA GLY A 2 -3.05 -0.90 11.28
C GLY A 2 -2.75 -2.12 12.15
N ALA A 3 -3.44 -2.25 13.29
CA ALA A 3 -3.23 -3.38 14.21
C ALA A 3 -3.70 -4.73 13.65
N GLU A 4 -4.75 -4.77 12.81
CA GLU A 4 -5.23 -6.01 12.21
C GLU A 4 -4.19 -6.58 11.24
N ALA A 5 -3.62 -5.73 10.38
CA ALA A 5 -2.56 -6.12 9.45
C ALA A 5 -1.34 -6.68 10.18
N MET A 6 -0.92 -6.05 11.27
CA MET A 6 0.16 -6.53 12.13
C MET A 6 -0.10 -7.96 12.63
N LEU A 7 -1.27 -8.23 13.19
CA LEU A 7 -1.64 -9.56 13.73
C LEU A 7 -1.73 -10.65 12.66
N ARG A 8 -2.04 -10.27 11.42
CA ARG A 8 -2.18 -11.21 10.29
C ARG A 8 -0.86 -11.48 9.57
N LEU A 9 0.05 -10.51 9.51
CA LEU A 9 1.35 -10.64 8.84
C LEU A 9 2.42 -11.27 9.74
N PHE A 10 2.40 -10.96 11.03
CA PHE A 10 3.42 -11.38 11.99
C PHE A 10 2.78 -12.31 13.03
N THR A 11 2.45 -13.53 12.60
CA THR A 11 1.73 -14.53 13.40
C THR A 11 2.62 -15.33 14.33
N GLU A 12 3.89 -15.52 13.97
CA GLU A 12 4.88 -16.20 14.82
C GLU A 12 5.37 -15.24 15.91
N GLN A 13 5.59 -15.75 17.13
CA GLN A 13 6.10 -14.95 18.25
C GLN A 13 7.60 -14.62 18.12
N GLU A 14 8.07 -14.47 16.89
CA GLU A 14 9.43 -14.02 16.61
C GLU A 14 9.47 -12.49 16.60
N GLY A 15 10.43 -11.91 17.34
CA GLY A 15 10.52 -10.47 17.47
C GLY A 15 10.83 -9.80 16.12
N ASN A 16 9.98 -8.85 15.71
CA ASN A 16 10.26 -7.98 14.57
C ASN A 16 10.39 -6.51 15.04
N PRO A 17 11.60 -6.04 15.39
CA PRO A 17 11.81 -4.68 15.87
C PRO A 17 11.38 -3.61 14.87
N ARG A 18 11.49 -3.88 13.56
CA ARG A 18 11.09 -2.94 12.50
C ARG A 18 9.58 -2.77 12.46
N ALA A 19 8.83 -3.87 12.50
CA ALA A 19 7.37 -3.86 12.51
C ALA A 19 6.83 -3.21 13.80
N PHE A 20 7.44 -3.52 14.95
CA PHE A 20 7.08 -2.89 16.23
C PHE A 20 7.31 -1.38 16.19
N THR A 21 8.49 -0.93 15.76
CA THR A 21 8.82 0.50 15.63
C THR A 21 7.87 1.21 14.66
N ALA A 22 7.51 0.57 13.55
CA ALA A 22 6.55 1.14 12.61
C ALA A 22 5.16 1.28 13.26
N LEU A 23 4.72 0.28 14.04
CA LEU A 23 3.44 0.33 14.73
C LEU A 23 3.40 1.42 15.81
N THR A 24 4.43 1.53 16.67
CA THR A 24 4.44 2.57 17.71
C THR A 24 4.43 3.96 17.09
N ARG A 25 5.25 4.18 16.05
CA ARG A 25 5.24 5.45 15.30
C ARG A 25 3.89 5.77 14.67
N PHE A 26 3.21 4.75 14.14
CA PHE A 26 1.86 4.93 13.60
C PHE A 26 0.84 5.31 14.69
N LEU A 27 0.90 4.67 15.85
CA LEU A 27 0.01 4.97 16.98
C LEU A 27 0.27 6.38 17.54
N ASP A 28 1.53 6.76 17.73
CA ASP A 28 1.91 8.12 18.19
C ASP A 28 1.34 9.19 17.24
N LEU A 29 1.50 9.00 15.92
CA LEU A 29 0.99 9.93 14.92
C LEU A 29 -0.55 9.96 14.85
N LEU A 30 -1.21 8.83 15.11
CA LEU A 30 -2.67 8.80 15.19
C LEU A 30 -3.20 9.60 16.39
N ASP A 31 -2.51 9.54 17.54
CA ASP A 31 -2.89 10.27 18.75
C ASP A 31 -2.67 11.79 18.61
N GLU A 32 -1.67 12.20 17.82
CA GLU A 32 -1.39 13.61 17.52
C GLU A 32 -2.34 14.19 16.45
N ALA A 33 -2.88 13.35 15.56
CA ALA A 33 -3.76 13.79 14.49
C ALA A 33 -5.19 14.03 15.01
N PRO A 34 -5.84 15.15 14.65
CA PRO A 34 -7.25 15.32 14.94
C PRO A 34 -8.03 14.19 14.25
N HIS A 35 -8.72 13.35 15.03
CA HIS A 35 -9.45 12.16 14.57
C HIS A 35 -10.68 12.52 13.70
N ILE A 36 -10.45 13.07 12.51
CA ILE A 36 -11.48 13.61 11.61
C ILE A 36 -11.36 12.97 10.22
N ALA A 37 -10.96 11.71 10.13
CA ALA A 37 -11.08 10.98 8.88
C ALA A 37 -12.50 10.40 8.78
N GLU A 38 -13.38 11.07 8.04
CA GLU A 38 -14.71 10.52 7.68
C GLU A 38 -14.61 9.14 7.00
N ARG A 39 -13.46 8.88 6.35
CA ARG A 39 -13.15 7.63 5.66
C ARG A 39 -11.77 7.12 6.07
N PRO A 40 -11.66 6.41 7.21
CA PRO A 40 -10.37 5.94 7.74
C PRO A 40 -9.58 5.09 6.72
N ALA A 41 -10.25 4.28 5.90
CA ALA A 41 -9.60 3.45 4.87
C ALA A 41 -8.87 4.24 3.77
N LEU A 42 -9.21 5.51 3.58
CA LEU A 42 -8.57 6.40 2.61
C LEU A 42 -7.64 7.42 3.28
N ASP A 43 -7.46 7.33 4.59
CA ASP A 43 -6.56 8.19 5.34
C ASP A 43 -5.10 7.98 4.88
N PRO A 44 -4.37 9.05 4.50
CA PRO A 44 -3.00 8.93 4.00
C PRO A 44 -2.04 8.29 5.00
N LEU A 45 -2.19 8.60 6.31
CA LEU A 45 -1.34 8.02 7.35
C LEU A 45 -1.57 6.52 7.45
N ALA A 46 -2.83 6.08 7.43
CA ALA A 46 -3.18 4.67 7.41
C ALA A 46 -2.66 3.94 6.16
N LEU A 47 -2.87 4.51 4.97
CA LEU A 47 -2.38 3.94 3.71
C LEU A 47 -0.85 3.83 3.70
N SER A 48 -0.15 4.89 4.12
CA SER A 48 1.31 4.93 4.26
C SER A 48 1.81 3.83 5.21
N PHE A 49 1.13 3.65 6.33
CA PHE A 49 1.46 2.58 7.27
C PHE A 49 1.27 1.19 6.66
N GLN A 50 0.15 0.93 5.97
CA GLN A 50 -0.09 -0.37 5.31
C GLN A 50 0.97 -0.68 4.24
N LEU A 51 1.33 0.30 3.41
CA LEU A 51 2.39 0.17 2.40
C LEU A 51 3.75 -0.13 3.04
N LYS A 52 4.08 0.54 4.14
CA LYS A 52 5.31 0.26 4.90
C LYS A 52 5.28 -1.12 5.57
N LEU A 53 4.13 -1.61 6.00
CA LEU A 53 4.00 -2.98 6.49
C LEU A 53 4.26 -4.00 5.38
N LEU A 54 3.76 -3.78 4.16
CA LEU A 54 4.09 -4.62 3.00
C LEU A 54 5.60 -4.64 2.75
N TRP A 55 6.27 -3.49 2.85
CA TRP A 55 7.73 -3.45 2.74
C TRP A 55 8.43 -4.24 3.83
N VAL A 56 8.05 -4.05 5.10
CA VAL A 56 8.66 -4.75 6.24
C VAL A 56 8.40 -6.25 6.20
N SER A 57 7.29 -6.70 5.61
CA SER A 57 6.98 -8.12 5.39
C SER A 57 7.58 -8.71 4.11
N GLY A 58 8.37 -7.94 3.35
CA GLY A 58 9.08 -8.42 2.16
C GLY A 58 8.27 -8.38 0.86
N TYR A 59 7.11 -7.73 0.86
CA TYR A 59 6.19 -7.60 -0.28
C TYR A 59 6.16 -6.17 -0.85
N LEU A 60 7.31 -5.52 -0.92
CA LEU A 60 7.43 -4.17 -1.50
C LEU A 60 7.05 -4.21 -3.00
N PRO A 61 6.03 -3.45 -3.44
CA PRO A 61 5.64 -3.45 -4.84
C PRO A 61 6.67 -2.73 -5.71
N HIS A 62 6.96 -3.28 -6.90
CA HIS A 62 7.77 -2.63 -7.92
C HIS A 62 6.93 -1.63 -8.73
N LEU A 63 7.29 -0.34 -8.74
CA LEU A 63 6.42 0.73 -9.29
C LEU A 63 7.08 1.61 -10.36
N THR A 64 8.36 1.40 -10.66
CA THR A 64 9.15 2.29 -11.55
C THR A 64 9.30 1.76 -12.97
N SER A 65 8.99 0.48 -13.21
CA SER A 65 8.88 -0.11 -14.55
C SER A 65 7.88 -1.26 -14.54
N CYS A 66 7.52 -1.79 -15.71
CA CYS A 66 6.58 -2.90 -15.78
C CYS A 66 7.17 -4.15 -15.11
N ALA A 67 6.50 -4.66 -14.08
CA ALA A 67 6.94 -5.85 -13.36
C ALA A 67 6.89 -7.14 -14.19
N GLU A 68 6.14 -7.16 -15.30
CA GLU A 68 6.00 -8.32 -16.16
C GLU A 68 7.05 -8.35 -17.30
N CYS A 69 7.30 -7.21 -17.96
CA CYS A 69 8.17 -7.14 -19.14
C CYS A 69 9.40 -6.23 -18.99
N GLY A 70 9.52 -5.50 -17.89
CA GLY A 70 10.64 -4.60 -17.61
C GLY A 70 10.60 -3.24 -18.31
N ALA A 71 9.63 -2.98 -19.19
CA ALA A 71 9.53 -1.71 -19.92
C ALA A 71 9.36 -0.51 -18.96
N ALA A 72 10.23 0.49 -19.08
CA ALA A 72 10.19 1.73 -18.29
C ALA A 72 9.55 2.90 -19.05
N ASP A 73 9.65 2.91 -20.38
CA ASP A 73 9.18 4.04 -21.23
C ASP A 73 7.68 3.94 -21.57
N THR A 74 6.98 2.92 -21.06
CA THR A 74 5.54 2.73 -21.28
C THR A 74 4.77 3.10 -20.01
N PRO A 75 3.67 3.87 -20.13
CA PRO A 75 2.85 4.19 -18.97
C PRO A 75 2.38 2.93 -18.23
N LEU A 76 2.58 2.94 -16.92
CA LEU A 76 2.04 1.95 -16.00
C LEU A 76 0.58 2.31 -15.71
N VAL A 77 -0.32 1.34 -15.88
CA VAL A 77 -1.79 1.56 -15.83
C VAL A 77 -2.50 0.56 -14.94
N GLY A 78 -1.74 -0.28 -14.24
CA GLY A 78 -2.29 -1.26 -13.33
C GLY A 78 -1.26 -1.85 -12.41
N TYR A 79 -1.71 -2.77 -11.57
CA TYR A 79 -0.92 -3.51 -10.61
C TYR A 79 -1.25 -5.01 -10.70
N SER A 80 -0.22 -5.84 -10.72
CA SER A 80 -0.34 -7.29 -10.70
C SER A 80 0.28 -7.80 -9.41
N PRO A 81 -0.53 -8.28 -8.43
CA PRO A 81 0.01 -8.92 -7.22
C PRO A 81 0.89 -10.14 -7.56
N ARG A 82 0.53 -10.88 -8.63
CA ARG A 82 1.32 -12.01 -9.13
C ARG A 82 2.70 -11.60 -9.62
N ALA A 83 2.80 -10.48 -10.34
CA ALA A 83 4.08 -9.94 -10.78
C ALA A 83 4.79 -9.12 -9.68
N GLY A 84 4.11 -8.85 -8.55
CA GLY A 84 4.64 -8.06 -7.45
C GLY A 84 4.81 -6.57 -7.77
N GLY A 85 4.07 -6.03 -8.75
CA GLY A 85 4.32 -4.64 -9.17
C GLY A 85 3.37 -4.09 -10.21
N ALA A 86 3.62 -2.83 -10.56
CA ALA A 86 2.89 -2.10 -11.57
C ALA A 86 3.15 -2.67 -12.97
N VAL A 87 2.14 -2.61 -13.84
CA VAL A 87 2.19 -3.18 -15.19
C VAL A 87 1.79 -2.15 -16.24
N CYS A 88 2.45 -2.23 -17.39
CA CYS A 88 2.12 -1.39 -18.54
C CYS A 88 0.83 -1.86 -19.24
N SER A 89 0.25 -1.00 -20.08
CA SER A 89 -1.01 -1.29 -20.77
C SER A 89 -1.03 -2.62 -21.54
N PRO A 90 0.01 -2.98 -22.34
CA PRO A 90 0.05 -4.28 -23.01
C PRO A 90 0.01 -5.50 -22.06
N CYS A 91 0.74 -5.46 -20.94
CA CYS A 91 0.77 -6.55 -19.97
C CYS A 91 -0.53 -6.60 -19.13
N ALA A 92 -1.10 -5.43 -18.82
CA ALA A 92 -2.38 -5.34 -18.14
C ALA A 92 -3.52 -5.95 -18.96
N ALA A 93 -3.52 -5.78 -20.29
CA ALA A 93 -4.52 -6.36 -21.17
C ALA A 93 -4.46 -7.90 -21.27
N GLN A 94 -3.34 -8.50 -20.87
CA GLN A 94 -3.08 -9.95 -20.95
C GLN A 94 -3.14 -10.64 -19.58
N SER A 95 -3.49 -9.91 -18.52
CA SER A 95 -3.49 -10.41 -17.15
C SER A 95 -4.67 -9.85 -16.35
N GLU A 96 -4.98 -10.44 -15.21
CA GLU A 96 -5.96 -9.92 -14.27
C GLU A 96 -5.36 -8.78 -13.42
N ALA A 97 -4.83 -7.76 -14.09
CA ALA A 97 -4.24 -6.61 -13.44
C ALA A 97 -5.33 -5.70 -12.85
N LEU A 98 -5.09 -5.24 -11.63
CA LEU A 98 -5.88 -4.19 -11.00
C LEU A 98 -5.62 -2.87 -11.74
N ALA A 99 -6.65 -2.27 -12.34
CA ALA A 99 -6.52 -0.96 -12.97
C ALA A 99 -6.21 0.13 -11.94
N LEU A 100 -5.06 0.80 -12.12
CA LEU A 100 -4.59 1.93 -11.31
C LEU A 100 -4.31 3.12 -12.23
N SER A 101 -4.59 4.32 -11.76
CA SER A 101 -4.19 5.52 -12.50
C SER A 101 -2.67 5.75 -12.37
N PRO A 102 -2.02 6.38 -13.36
CA PRO A 102 -0.61 6.80 -13.21
C PRO A 102 -0.38 7.70 -11.98
N ALA A 103 -1.35 8.57 -11.68
CA ALA A 103 -1.32 9.42 -10.47
C ALA A 103 -1.48 8.60 -9.17
N GLY A 104 -2.22 7.50 -9.19
CA GLY A 104 -2.31 6.55 -8.09
C GLY A 104 -0.99 5.83 -7.86
N ILE A 105 -0.34 5.34 -8.91
CA ILE A 105 0.98 4.70 -8.84
C ILE A 105 2.03 5.67 -8.26
N GLY A 106 2.10 6.91 -8.78
CA GLY A 106 3.01 7.92 -8.26
C GLY A 106 2.72 8.33 -6.80
N ALA A 107 1.44 8.33 -6.39
CA ALA A 107 1.09 8.58 -4.99
C ALA A 107 1.53 7.44 -4.06
N ILE A 108 1.40 6.19 -4.50
CA ILE A 108 1.86 5.01 -3.75
C ILE A 108 3.39 5.06 -3.61
N GLU A 109 4.10 5.38 -4.69
CA GLU A 109 5.56 5.58 -4.67
C GLU A 109 5.94 6.69 -3.69
N THR A 110 5.26 7.84 -3.73
CA THR A 110 5.48 8.93 -2.78
C THR A 110 5.28 8.48 -1.33
N LEU A 111 4.18 7.78 -1.02
CA LEU A 111 3.92 7.28 0.32
C LEU A 111 4.96 6.26 0.80
N LEU A 112 5.53 5.45 -0.10
CA LEU A 112 6.61 4.51 0.21
C LEU A 112 7.95 5.22 0.45
N ALA A 113 8.23 6.28 -0.32
CA ALA A 113 9.47 7.04 -0.23
C ALA A 113 9.49 8.06 0.93
N SER A 114 8.33 8.53 1.39
CA SER A 114 8.22 9.53 2.44
C SER A 114 8.14 8.92 3.86
N PRO A 115 8.68 9.63 4.88
CA PRO A 115 8.43 9.31 6.29
C PRO A 115 6.93 9.22 6.61
N LEU A 116 6.58 8.42 7.63
CA LEU A 116 5.18 8.21 8.01
C LEU A 116 4.50 9.52 8.47
N ALA A 117 5.23 10.40 9.15
CA ALA A 117 4.75 11.71 9.61
C ALA A 117 4.34 12.64 8.46
N ASP A 118 4.93 12.46 7.28
CA ASP A 118 4.68 13.31 6.11
C ASP A 118 3.52 12.82 5.25
N ALA A 119 2.88 11.71 5.63
CA ALA A 119 1.83 11.08 4.83
C ALA A 119 0.65 12.02 4.54
N GLY A 120 0.25 12.86 5.50
CA GLY A 120 -0.80 13.86 5.31
C GLY A 120 -0.43 14.95 4.30
N ALA A 121 0.87 15.26 4.16
CA ALA A 121 1.37 16.26 3.22
C ALA A 121 1.56 15.72 1.79
N ALA A 122 1.38 14.41 1.58
CA ALA A 122 1.55 13.79 0.26
C ALA A 122 0.49 14.20 -0.78
N GLY A 123 -0.53 14.97 -0.38
CA GLY A 123 -1.47 15.60 -1.32
C GLY A 123 -2.33 14.61 -2.10
N LEU A 124 -2.68 13.47 -1.49
CA LEU A 124 -3.45 12.42 -2.15
C LEU A 124 -4.83 12.95 -2.58
N THR A 125 -5.14 12.78 -3.87
CA THR A 125 -6.52 12.88 -4.34
C THR A 125 -7.32 11.68 -3.83
N GLU A 126 -8.64 11.81 -3.75
CA GLU A 126 -9.51 10.68 -3.41
C GLU A 126 -9.31 9.48 -4.37
N ARG A 127 -9.07 9.75 -5.66
CA ARG A 127 -8.78 8.69 -6.63
C ARG A 127 -7.47 7.96 -6.30
N SER A 128 -6.40 8.71 -6.02
CA SER A 128 -5.10 8.14 -5.67
C SER A 128 -5.15 7.35 -4.35
N ALA A 129 -5.91 7.83 -3.36
CA ALA A 129 -6.15 7.10 -2.11
C ALA A 129 -6.88 5.77 -2.34
N ARG A 130 -7.91 5.75 -3.20
CA ARG A 130 -8.60 4.51 -3.59
C ARG A 130 -7.69 3.55 -4.35
N ASP A 131 -6.85 4.06 -5.25
CA ASP A 131 -5.87 3.25 -5.98
C ASP A 131 -4.86 2.60 -5.00
N ALA A 132 -4.34 3.35 -4.03
CA ALA A 132 -3.47 2.84 -2.97
C ALA A 132 -4.16 1.77 -2.10
N LEU A 133 -5.41 2.02 -1.68
CA LEU A 133 -6.19 1.06 -0.90
C LEU A 133 -6.37 -0.26 -1.66
N ARG A 134 -6.73 -0.20 -2.94
CA ARG A 134 -6.93 -1.41 -3.77
C ARG A 134 -5.63 -2.18 -3.95
N LEU A 135 -4.49 -1.51 -4.13
CA LEU A 135 -3.18 -2.16 -4.18
C LEU A 135 -2.87 -2.87 -2.85
N VAL A 136 -3.07 -2.20 -1.71
CA VAL A 136 -2.83 -2.77 -0.38
C VAL A 136 -3.68 -4.02 -0.16
N GLN A 137 -4.99 -3.94 -0.43
CA GLN A 137 -5.90 -5.06 -0.29
C GLN A 137 -5.49 -6.25 -1.18
N ALA A 138 -5.22 -5.99 -2.46
CA ALA A 138 -4.82 -7.03 -3.40
C ALA A 138 -3.48 -7.68 -2.99
N SER A 139 -2.56 -6.91 -2.43
CA SER A 139 -1.26 -7.42 -1.96
C SER A 139 -1.41 -8.31 -0.72
N TYR A 140 -2.22 -7.92 0.26
CA TYR A 140 -2.49 -8.77 1.43
C TYR A 140 -3.26 -10.04 1.07
N GLU A 141 -4.21 -9.95 0.15
CA GLU A 141 -4.95 -11.13 -0.30
C GLU A 141 -4.02 -12.12 -1.01
N TYR A 142 -3.16 -11.63 -1.92
CA TYR A 142 -2.28 -12.48 -2.70
C TYR A 142 -1.10 -13.03 -1.90
N HIS A 143 -0.36 -12.17 -1.19
CA HIS A 143 0.87 -12.57 -0.48
C HIS A 143 0.62 -13.02 0.96
N GLY A 144 -0.36 -12.42 1.64
CA GLY A 144 -0.71 -12.77 3.02
C GLY A 144 -1.78 -13.86 3.11
N GLY A 145 -2.52 -14.14 2.02
CA GLY A 145 -3.63 -15.09 2.05
C GLY A 145 -4.81 -14.63 2.92
N PHE A 146 -4.95 -13.31 3.13
CA PHE A 146 -6.02 -12.77 3.97
C PHE A 146 -6.60 -11.45 3.48
N ARG A 147 -7.85 -11.19 3.88
CA ARG A 147 -8.51 -9.90 3.70
C ARG A 147 -8.62 -9.20 5.06
N LEU A 148 -8.40 -7.89 5.06
CA LEU A 148 -8.58 -7.06 6.24
C LEU A 148 -10.05 -6.70 6.41
N ARG A 149 -10.65 -7.13 7.52
CA ARG A 149 -12.05 -6.83 7.85
C ARG A 149 -12.28 -5.34 8.03
N THR A 150 -11.28 -4.65 8.58
CA THR A 150 -11.33 -3.20 8.78
C THR A 150 -11.20 -2.40 7.49
N LEU A 151 -10.91 -3.04 6.35
CA LEU A 151 -10.88 -2.40 5.02
C LEU A 151 -12.05 -2.82 4.11
N SER A 152 -12.92 -3.74 4.54
CA SER A 152 -14.00 -4.30 3.72
C SER A 152 -15.36 -3.60 3.87
N ALA A 153 -15.35 -2.33 4.30
CA ALA A 153 -16.56 -1.51 4.45
C ALA A 153 -16.97 -0.84 3.13
#